data_AF-A0A3A5ARQ2-F1
#
_entry.id   AF-A0A3A5ARQ2-F1
#
_cell.length_a   1.000
_cell.length_b   1.000
_cell.length_c   1.000
_cell.angle_alpha   90.00
_cell.angle_beta   90.00
_cell.angle_gamma   90.00
#
_symmetry.space_group_name_H-M   'P 1'
#
loop_
_entity.id
_entity.type
_entity.pdbx_description
1 polymer ?
#
loop_
_entity_poly.entity_id
_entity_poly.type
_entity_poly.pdbx_seq_one_letter_code
_entity_poly.pdbx_strand_id
1 'polypeptide(L)'
;MNPKIAIIARVGAHKPFEAKGLKLEKTEVVSTPYGDSRPIHFFRHDGLEFALLSRHGEAGYDLSAPFLNPKANLYALKSLGIGKILAWVAPGSLREEMAPGDLVIPHDVLDEGRGGPQTFFTGVGWGF
;
A
#
# COMPACT_ATOMS: atom_id res chain seq x y z
N MET A 1 3.44 -7.44 18.19
CA MET A 1 3.96 -7.51 16.82
C MET A 1 4.54 -6.15 16.49
N ASN A 2 5.72 -6.09 15.89
CA ASN A 2 6.42 -4.86 15.51
C ASN A 2 6.94 -5.01 14.08
N PRO A 3 6.05 -5.16 13.08
CA PRO A 3 6.47 -5.35 11.70
C PRO A 3 7.32 -4.17 11.25
N LYS A 4 8.34 -4.44 10.43
CA LYS A 4 9.18 -3.40 9.82
C LYS A 4 8.89 -3.19 8.35
N ILE A 5 8.12 -4.11 7.75
CA ILE A 5 7.79 -4.13 6.34
C ILE A 5 6.27 -4.15 6.19
N ALA A 6 5.76 -3.33 5.29
CA ALA A 6 4.39 -3.41 4.82
C ALA A 6 4.35 -3.66 3.32
N ILE A 7 3.30 -4.32 2.87
CA ILE A 7 2.98 -4.54 1.46
C ILE A 7 1.70 -3.75 1.17
N ILE A 8 1.75 -2.85 0.20
CA ILE A 8 0.56 -2.17 -0.32
C ILE A 8 0.24 -2.78 -1.69
N ALA A 9 -0.94 -3.36 -1.83
CA ALA A 9 -1.38 -3.96 -3.08
C ALA A 9 -2.79 -3.50 -3.47
N ARG A 10 -3.32 -4.07 -4.55
CA ARG A 10 -4.54 -3.61 -5.22
C ARG A 10 -5.82 -3.92 -4.43
N VAL A 11 -6.39 -5.10 -4.63
CA VAL A 11 -7.61 -5.58 -3.95
C VAL A 11 -7.27 -6.85 -3.19
N GLY A 12 -7.77 -6.98 -1.97
CA GLY A 12 -7.67 -8.20 -1.16
C GLY A 12 -6.24 -8.70 -1.01
N ALA A 13 -5.31 -7.80 -0.67
CA ALA A 13 -3.88 -8.06 -0.57
C ALA A 13 -3.54 -9.25 0.36
N HIS A 14 -4.37 -9.47 1.38
CA HIS A 14 -4.24 -10.52 2.38
C HIS A 14 -4.60 -11.93 1.85
N LYS A 15 -5.54 -12.03 0.91
CA LYS A 15 -6.11 -13.31 0.45
C LYS A 15 -5.11 -14.30 -0.12
N PRO A 16 -4.13 -13.90 -0.97
CA PRO A 16 -3.12 -14.84 -1.48
C PRO A 16 -2.23 -15.43 -0.39
N PHE A 17 -2.05 -14.74 0.74
CA PHE A 17 -1.24 -15.22 1.86
C PHE A 17 -2.04 -16.23 2.69
N GLU A 18 -3.32 -15.94 2.97
CA GLU A 18 -4.22 -16.89 3.64
C GLU A 18 -4.44 -18.16 2.82
N ALA A 19 -4.59 -18.03 1.50
CA ALA A 19 -4.72 -19.17 0.60
C ALA A 19 -3.47 -20.08 0.58
N LYS A 20 -2.30 -19.52 0.93
CA LYS A 20 -1.05 -20.27 1.16
C LYS A 20 -0.93 -20.84 2.57
N GLY A 21 -1.95 -20.69 3.41
CA GLY A 21 -2.00 -21.22 4.77
C GLY A 21 -1.37 -20.31 5.83
N LEU A 22 -0.99 -19.07 5.49
CA LEU A 22 -0.50 -18.13 6.50
C LEU A 22 -1.67 -17.64 7.36
N LYS A 23 -1.48 -17.68 8.68
CA LYS A 23 -2.49 -17.24 9.64
C LYS A 23 -2.49 -15.72 9.74
N LEU A 24 -3.65 -15.12 9.53
CA LEU A 24 -3.91 -13.72 9.87
C LEU A 24 -3.88 -13.56 11.39
N GLU A 25 -2.99 -12.69 11.87
CA GLU A 25 -2.75 -12.50 13.30
C GLU A 25 -3.67 -11.42 13.88
N LYS A 26 -3.82 -10.32 13.15
CA LYS A 26 -4.78 -9.26 13.47
C LYS A 26 -5.10 -8.43 12.22
N THR A 27 -6.24 -7.74 12.27
CA THR A 27 -6.60 -6.68 11.34
C THR A 27 -6.92 -5.44 12.14
N GLU A 28 -6.40 -4.28 11.75
CA GLU A 28 -6.77 -3.02 12.38
C GLU A 28 -6.97 -1.90 11.37
N VAL A 29 -7.90 -0.99 11.67
CA VAL A 29 -8.08 0.28 10.99
C VAL A 29 -7.54 1.34 11.93
N VAL A 30 -6.59 2.14 11.46
CA VAL A 30 -5.94 3.18 12.26
C VAL A 30 -6.57 4.51 11.92
N SER A 31 -7.14 5.18 12.92
CA SER A 31 -7.58 6.56 12.75
C SER A 31 -6.38 7.49 12.73
N THR A 32 -6.32 8.36 11.72
CA THR A 32 -5.20 9.29 11.52
C THR A 32 -5.72 10.72 11.41
N PRO A 33 -4.84 11.74 11.53
CA PRO A 33 -5.21 13.13 11.25
C PRO A 33 -5.75 13.38 9.84
N TYR A 34 -5.59 12.41 8.92
CA TYR A 34 -6.05 12.49 7.54
C TYR A 34 -7.29 11.62 7.28
N GLY A 35 -7.91 11.07 8.33
CA GLY A 35 -9.00 10.10 8.25
C GLY A 35 -8.53 8.67 8.51
N ASP A 36 -9.44 7.72 8.42
CA ASP A 36 -9.16 6.32 8.71
C ASP A 36 -8.35 5.66 7.58
N SER A 37 -7.41 4.79 7.97
CA SER A 37 -6.69 3.96 7.02
C SER A 37 -7.62 2.93 6.36
N ARG A 38 -7.13 2.29 5.30
CA ARG A 38 -7.64 0.97 4.92
C ARG A 38 -7.29 -0.08 5.98
N PRO A 39 -8.02 -1.20 6.05
CA PRO A 39 -7.67 -2.31 6.92
C PRO A 39 -6.21 -2.72 6.71
N ILE A 40 -5.48 -2.88 7.81
CA ILE A 40 -4.10 -3.34 7.82
C ILE A 40 -4.10 -4.74 8.42
N HIS A 41 -3.70 -5.71 7.61
CA HIS A 41 -3.65 -7.12 7.97
C HIS A 41 -2.24 -7.52 8.37
N PHE A 42 -2.09 -8.19 9.50
CA PHE A 42 -0.80 -8.55 10.05
C PHE A 42 -0.57 -10.04 9.94
N PHE A 43 0.63 -10.40 9.50
CA PHE A 43 1.05 -11.78 9.34
C PHE A 43 2.43 -11.99 9.94
N ARG A 44 2.67 -13.25 10.30
CA ARG A 44 3.99 -13.75 10.68
C ARG A 44 4.28 -15.03 9.89
N HIS A 45 5.46 -15.10 9.29
CA HIS A 45 5.93 -16.29 8.59
C HIS A 45 7.45 -16.39 8.70
N ASP A 46 7.97 -17.55 9.12
CA ASP A 46 9.41 -17.81 9.26
C ASP A 46 10.18 -16.73 10.04
N GLY A 47 9.58 -16.25 11.13
CA GLY A 47 10.16 -15.19 11.98
C GLY A 47 10.04 -13.77 11.40
N LEU A 48 9.53 -13.62 10.18
CA LEU A 48 9.25 -12.32 9.57
C LEU A 48 7.84 -11.84 9.93
N GLU A 49 7.74 -10.65 10.52
CA GLU A 49 6.48 -9.94 10.77
C GLU A 49 6.26 -8.87 9.70
N PHE A 50 5.11 -8.91 9.03
CA PHE A 50 4.78 -7.95 7.98
C PHE A 50 3.29 -7.57 7.99
N ALA A 51 3.02 -6.40 7.44
CA ALA A 51 1.67 -5.87 7.27
C ALA A 51 1.25 -5.87 5.79
N LEU A 52 -0.04 -5.97 5.53
CA LEU A 52 -0.66 -5.94 4.21
C LEU A 52 -1.81 -4.94 4.20
N LEU A 53 -1.84 -4.08 3.19
CA LEU A 53 -2.89 -3.08 2.99
C LEU A 53 -3.42 -3.16 1.56
N SER A 54 -4.73 -3.36 1.41
CA SER A 54 -5.41 -3.30 0.11
C SER A 54 -5.83 -1.86 -0.19
N ARG A 55 -5.25 -1.22 -1.20
CA ARG A 55 -5.53 0.19 -1.47
C ARG A 55 -6.91 0.42 -2.09
N HIS A 56 -7.42 -0.52 -2.89
CA HIS A 56 -8.69 -0.38 -3.61
C HIS A 56 -9.89 -1.08 -2.97
N GLY A 57 -9.70 -1.86 -1.90
CA GLY A 57 -10.77 -2.63 -1.24
C GLY A 57 -10.35 -4.06 -0.90
N GLU A 58 -11.14 -4.73 -0.06
CA GLU A 58 -10.81 -6.10 0.40
C GLU A 58 -11.46 -7.19 -0.47
N ALA A 59 -12.74 -7.02 -0.79
CA ALA A 59 -13.50 -7.99 -1.58
C ALA A 59 -13.61 -7.60 -3.05
N GLY A 60 -13.61 -6.30 -3.34
CA GLY A 60 -13.78 -5.75 -4.67
C GLY A 60 -13.00 -4.46 -4.87
N TYR A 61 -13.25 -3.82 -6.00
CA TYR A 61 -12.68 -2.52 -6.35
C TYR A 61 -13.60 -1.41 -5.82
N ASP A 62 -13.61 -1.25 -4.50
CA ASP A 62 -14.51 -0.36 -3.76
C ASP A 62 -14.15 1.12 -3.98
N LEU A 63 -12.88 1.41 -4.25
CA LEU A 63 -12.37 2.77 -4.38
C LEU A 63 -11.41 2.89 -5.57
N SER A 64 -11.69 3.81 -6.49
CA SER A 64 -10.80 4.06 -7.63
C SER A 64 -9.62 4.96 -7.27
N ALA A 65 -8.57 4.92 -8.10
CA ALA A 65 -7.29 5.55 -7.82
C ALA A 65 -7.36 7.04 -7.40
N PRO A 66 -8.19 7.90 -8.02
CA PRO A 66 -8.29 9.31 -7.64
C PRO A 66 -8.88 9.57 -6.24
N PHE A 67 -9.66 8.62 -5.72
CA PHE A 67 -10.36 8.78 -4.43
C PHE A 67 -9.64 8.10 -3.27
N LEU A 68 -8.47 7.50 -3.53
CA LEU A 68 -7.65 6.92 -2.48
C LEU A 68 -7.21 7.98 -1.47
N ASN A 69 -7.06 7.57 -0.22
CA ASN A 69 -6.47 8.39 0.84
C ASN A 69 -5.06 7.89 1.19
N PRO A 70 -4.04 8.19 0.37
CA PRO A 70 -2.68 7.71 0.61
C PRO A 70 -2.10 8.29 1.91
N LYS A 71 -2.50 9.50 2.33
CA LYS A 71 -2.03 10.11 3.57
C LYS A 71 -2.45 9.30 4.80
N ALA A 72 -3.72 8.91 4.89
CA ALA A 72 -4.18 8.08 6.01
C ALA A 72 -3.45 6.73 6.04
N ASN A 73 -3.31 6.07 4.89
CA ASN A 73 -2.63 4.78 4.79
C ASN A 73 -1.14 4.87 5.19
N LEU A 74 -0.41 5.82 4.61
CA LEU A 74 1.02 5.98 4.88
C LEU A 74 1.29 6.46 6.31
N TYR A 75 0.46 7.35 6.84
CA TYR A 75 0.56 7.80 8.24
C TYR A 75 0.31 6.63 9.21
N ALA A 76 -0.73 5.83 8.96
CA ALA A 76 -1.03 4.66 9.77
C ALA A 76 0.13 3.64 9.78
N LEU A 77 0.68 3.31 8.61
CA LEU A 77 1.84 2.42 8.53
C LEU A 77 3.04 3.00 9.29
N LYS A 78 3.28 4.31 9.15
CA LYS A 78 4.37 5.00 9.86
C LYS A 78 4.17 4.99 11.37
N SER A 79 2.96 5.25 11.87
CA SER A 79 2.65 5.25 13.30
C SER A 79 2.77 3.86 13.93
N LEU A 80 2.56 2.80 13.14
CA LEU A 80 2.78 1.41 13.53
C LEU A 80 4.27 0.98 13.50
N GLY A 81 5.19 1.88 13.16
CA GLY A 81 6.63 1.60 13.16
C GLY A 81 7.15 0.90 11.91
N ILE A 82 6.35 0.84 10.83
CA ILE A 82 6.79 0.36 9.52
C ILE A 82 7.89 1.29 8.98
N GLY A 83 9.01 0.69 8.57
CA GLY A 83 10.14 1.41 7.98
C GLY A 83 10.30 1.20 6.48
N LYS A 84 9.71 0.13 5.92
CA LYS A 84 9.85 -0.24 4.51
C LYS A 84 8.48 -0.60 3.92
N ILE A 85 8.23 -0.17 2.70
CA ILE A 85 7.00 -0.48 1.97
C ILE A 85 7.37 -1.16 0.65
N LEU A 86 6.80 -2.34 0.40
CA LEU A 86 6.74 -2.95 -0.92
C LEU A 86 5.39 -2.61 -1.54
N ALA A 87 5.38 -1.82 -2.61
CA ALA A 87 4.16 -1.50 -3.34
C ALA A 87 4.05 -2.40 -4.57
N TRP A 88 2.93 -3.09 -4.72
CA TRP A 88 2.61 -3.88 -5.91
C TRP A 88 1.56 -3.17 -6.75
N VAL A 89 1.84 -3.02 -8.04
CA VAL A 89 0.93 -2.46 -9.04
C VAL A 89 0.85 -3.39 -10.25
N ALA A 90 -0.19 -3.24 -11.07
CA ALA A 90 -0.35 -3.97 -12.32
C ALA A 90 -0.45 -2.96 -13.48
N PRO A 91 0.68 -2.47 -14.00
CA PRO A 91 0.71 -1.51 -15.10
C PRO A 91 0.59 -2.22 -16.46
N GLY A 92 0.33 -1.43 -17.51
CA GLY A 92 0.56 -1.86 -18.89
C GLY A 92 1.99 -1.53 -19.33
N SER A 93 2.57 -2.39 -20.17
CA SER A 93 3.89 -2.12 -20.76
C SER A 93 3.79 -1.06 -21.86
N LEU A 94 4.83 -0.22 -21.97
CA LEU A 94 5.07 0.70 -23.09
C LEU A 94 6.26 0.24 -23.98
N ARG A 95 6.77 -0.97 -23.73
CA ARG A 95 7.91 -1.58 -24.41
C ARG A 95 7.52 -2.96 -24.92
N GLU A 96 7.80 -3.24 -26.19
CA GLU A 96 7.44 -4.51 -26.83
C GLU A 96 8.19 -5.70 -26.22
N GLU A 97 9.37 -5.48 -25.66
CA GLU A 97 10.19 -6.52 -25.06
C GLU A 97 9.69 -7.00 -23.68
N MET A 98 8.72 -6.28 -23.09
CA MET A 98 8.12 -6.64 -21.79
C MET A 98 6.74 -7.27 -22.02
N ALA A 99 6.63 -8.56 -21.75
CA ALA A 99 5.42 -9.34 -21.95
C ALA A 99 4.51 -9.34 -20.69
N PRO A 100 3.20 -9.58 -20.84
CA PRO A 100 2.32 -9.80 -19.70
C PRO A 100 2.83 -10.91 -18.78
N GLY A 101 3.01 -10.60 -17.50
CA GLY A 101 3.57 -11.53 -16.50
C GLY A 101 5.01 -11.23 -16.12
N ASP A 102 5.73 -10.43 -16.90
CA ASP A 102 7.06 -9.97 -16.54
C ASP A 102 7.02 -9.10 -15.28
N LEU A 103 8.03 -9.25 -14.43
CA LEU A 103 8.21 -8.47 -13.22
C LEU A 103 9.27 -7.39 -13.44
N VAL A 104 8.93 -6.17 -13.06
CA VAL A 104 9.82 -5.01 -13.17
C VAL A 104 9.95 -4.33 -11.82
N ILE A 105 11.18 -4.04 -11.40
CA ILE A 105 11.48 -3.14 -10.29
C ILE A 105 11.83 -1.78 -10.89
N PRO A 106 10.89 -0.81 -10.93
CA PRO A 106 11.18 0.51 -11.46
C PRO A 106 12.22 1.21 -10.56
N HIS A 107 13.15 1.93 -11.20
CA HIS A 107 14.15 2.75 -10.51
C HIS A 107 13.91 4.25 -10.70
N ASP A 108 12.91 4.62 -11.51
CA ASP A 108 12.52 5.99 -11.79
C ASP A 108 11.00 6.07 -12.03
N VAL A 109 10.44 7.28 -11.97
CA VAL A 109 9.00 7.52 -12.14
C VAL A 109 8.74 8.87 -12.80
N LEU A 110 7.81 8.86 -13.77
CA LEU A 110 7.17 10.07 -14.28
C LEU A 110 5.80 10.22 -13.61
N ASP A 111 5.61 11.30 -12.83
CA ASP A 111 4.33 11.58 -12.18
C ASP A 111 3.42 12.40 -13.12
N GLU A 112 2.50 11.70 -13.79
CA GLU A 112 1.38 12.32 -14.53
C GLU A 112 0.08 12.35 -13.73
N GLY A 113 0.14 12.05 -12.42
CA GLY A 113 -1.00 12.09 -11.52
C GLY A 113 -1.60 13.48 -11.43
N ARG A 114 -2.91 13.60 -11.66
CA ARG A 114 -3.63 14.87 -11.53
C ARG A 114 -4.49 14.86 -10.28
N GLY A 115 -4.22 15.82 -9.39
CA GLY A 115 -4.97 16.01 -8.15
C GLY A 115 -4.61 15.01 -7.05
N GLY A 116 -5.22 15.21 -5.88
CA GLY A 116 -4.91 14.46 -4.67
C GLY A 116 -3.75 15.06 -3.86
N PRO A 117 -3.69 14.77 -2.55
CA PRO A 117 -2.65 15.32 -1.68
C PRO A 117 -1.31 14.62 -1.92
N GLN A 118 -0.30 15.37 -2.38
CA GLN A 118 1.06 14.87 -2.62
C GLN A 118 2.01 15.03 -1.43
N THR A 119 1.59 15.76 -0.40
CA THR A 119 2.41 16.05 0.79
C THR A 119 1.59 15.98 2.08
N PHE A 120 2.26 15.62 3.16
CA PHE A 120 1.74 15.74 4.53
C PHE A 120 1.78 17.18 5.05
N PHE A 121 2.64 18.01 4.46
CA PHE A 121 2.88 19.40 4.84
C PHE A 121 1.93 20.31 4.07
N THR A 122 0.71 20.44 4.56
CA THR A 122 -0.29 21.36 3.99
C THR A 122 -0.02 22.79 4.46
N GLY A 123 0.04 23.75 3.54
CA GLY A 123 0.22 25.18 3.86
C GLY A 123 1.66 25.61 4.14
N VAL A 124 2.61 24.68 4.14
CA VAL A 124 4.06 24.97 4.15
C VAL A 124 4.68 24.30 2.92
N GLY A 125 5.15 25.11 1.98
CA GLY A 125 5.75 24.64 0.74
C GLY A 125 7.17 24.11 0.93
N TRP A 126 7.70 23.49 -0.11
CA TRP A 126 9.14 23.17 -0.22
C TRP A 126 9.95 24.38 -0.77
N GLY A 127 9.44 25.61 -0.60
CA GLY A 127 9.77 26.83 -1.37
C GLY A 127 8.90 26.89 -2.64
N PHE A 128 8.15 27.94 -2.97
CA PHE A 128 8.09 29.34 -2.55
C PHE A 128 6.80 29.67 -1.79
#